data_AF-A0A930X4Q5-F1
#
_entry.id   AF-A0A930X4Q5-F1
#
_cell.length_a   1.000
_cell.length_b   1.000
_cell.length_c   1.000
_cell.angle_alpha   90.00
_cell.angle_beta   90.00
_cell.angle_gamma   90.00
#
_symmetry.space_group_name_H-M   'P 1'
#
loop_
_entity.id
_entity.type
_entity.pdbx_description
1 polymer ?
#
loop_
_entity_poly.entity_id
_entity_poly.type
_entity_poly.pdbx_seq_one_letter_code
_entity_poly.pdbx_strand_id
1 'polypeptide(L)'
;MRYYTLLDAWDAYEKGQLDLAADIWQALIQAAPDEDIRRNHELGYSYVLIARKDFAQARQLLQESYQQTLSTVYLHQLGIVEREAGNYADAMRCFAQEREVLTPDNSFGLAANAHEMGMLAFKMGQPESAVEHAERCLVDARRGQDAFTEGCALRLLGDIAAAGGELEQARKHYQAAEAAFVSVPDESAVQEVQIRMQALD
;
A
#
# COMPACT_ATOMS: atom_id res chain seq x y z
N MET A 1 8.62 -34.97 5.77
CA MET A 1 8.03 -33.66 6.15
C MET A 1 8.69 -32.63 5.25
N ARG A 2 7.91 -31.89 4.45
CA ARG A 2 8.47 -30.84 3.58
C ARG A 2 8.72 -29.62 4.46
N TYR A 3 9.95 -29.12 4.48
CA TYR A 3 10.28 -27.88 5.17
C TYR A 3 10.05 -26.74 4.18
N TYR A 4 9.14 -25.83 4.53
CA TYR A 4 8.91 -24.62 3.75
C TYR A 4 9.73 -23.46 4.32
N THR A 5 10.03 -22.49 3.44
CA THR A 5 10.74 -21.26 3.76
C THR A 5 9.89 -20.05 3.42
N LEU A 6 10.29 -18.86 3.90
CA LEU A 6 9.68 -17.59 3.48
C LEU A 6 9.75 -17.39 1.97
N LEU A 7 10.84 -17.84 1.34
CA LEU A 7 11.01 -17.75 -0.11
C LEU A 7 9.98 -18.59 -0.85
N ASP A 8 9.68 -19.80 -0.37
CA ASP A 8 8.62 -20.63 -0.97
C ASP A 8 7.24 -19.95 -0.85
N ALA A 9 6.99 -19.27 0.27
CA ALA A 9 5.73 -18.58 0.52
C ALA A 9 5.54 -17.39 -0.44
N TRP A 10 6.58 -16.56 -0.61
CA TRP A 10 6.54 -15.41 -1.50
C TRP A 10 6.55 -15.80 -2.98
N ASP A 11 7.34 -16.80 -3.38
CA ASP A 11 7.35 -17.30 -4.76
C ASP A 11 5.97 -17.85 -5.17
N ALA A 12 5.29 -18.56 -4.27
CA ALA A 12 3.92 -19.01 -4.51
C ALA A 12 2.94 -17.83 -4.63
N TYR A 13 3.06 -16.83 -3.77
CA TYR A 13 2.21 -15.62 -3.81
C TYR A 13 2.41 -14.81 -5.10
N GLU A 14 3.65 -14.55 -5.49
CA GLU A 14 4.02 -13.82 -6.70
C GLU A 14 3.52 -14.52 -7.97
N LYS A 15 3.52 -15.86 -7.98
CA LYS A 15 2.93 -16.68 -9.07
C LYS A 15 1.40 -16.75 -9.04
N GLY A 16 0.74 -16.05 -8.11
CA GLY A 16 -0.71 -16.07 -7.93
C GLY A 16 -1.25 -17.40 -7.38
N GLN A 17 -0.39 -18.28 -6.86
CA GLN A 17 -0.76 -19.57 -6.29
C GLN A 17 -1.22 -19.38 -4.84
N LEU A 18 -2.29 -18.61 -4.65
CA LEU A 18 -2.76 -18.17 -3.33
C LEU A 18 -3.09 -19.33 -2.38
N ASP A 19 -3.55 -20.46 -2.92
CA ASP A 19 -3.78 -21.69 -2.17
C ASP A 19 -2.51 -22.31 -1.60
N LEU A 20 -1.49 -22.45 -2.44
CA LEU A 20 -0.20 -22.94 -2.00
C LEU A 20 0.46 -21.95 -1.03
N ALA A 21 0.42 -20.65 -1.34
CA ALA A 21 1.00 -19.62 -0.48
C ALA A 21 0.37 -19.64 0.92
N ALA A 22 -0.95 -19.80 1.01
CA ALA A 22 -1.66 -19.90 2.28
C ALA A 22 -1.25 -21.14 3.08
N ASP A 23 -1.20 -22.31 2.45
CA ASP A 23 -0.77 -23.55 3.11
C ASP A 23 0.66 -23.43 3.66
N ILE A 24 1.54 -22.80 2.89
CA ILE A 24 2.93 -22.54 3.30
C ILE A 24 2.98 -21.60 4.50
N TRP A 25 2.30 -20.45 4.44
CA TRP A 25 2.29 -19.49 5.54
C TRP A 25 1.72 -20.11 6.82
N GLN A 26 0.63 -20.88 6.73
CA GLN A 26 0.05 -21.57 7.87
C GLN A 26 1.04 -22.59 8.48
N ALA A 27 1.77 -23.34 7.64
CA ALA A 27 2.82 -24.24 8.12
C ALA A 27 3.96 -23.47 8.82
N LEU A 28 4.37 -22.32 8.29
CA LEU A 28 5.39 -21.44 8.89
C LEU A 28 4.93 -20.84 10.23
N ILE A 29 3.66 -20.46 10.35
CA ILE A 29 3.06 -19.97 11.60
C ILE A 29 3.06 -21.08 12.66
N GLN A 30 2.64 -22.30 12.29
CA GLN A 30 2.62 -23.44 13.22
C GLN A 30 4.02 -23.88 13.66
N ALA A 31 5.01 -23.76 12.78
CA ALA A 31 6.39 -24.14 13.05
C ALA A 31 7.23 -22.99 13.64
N ALA A 32 6.63 -21.82 13.91
CA ALA A 32 7.37 -20.66 14.41
C ALA A 32 8.01 -20.97 15.79
N PRO A 33 9.31 -20.67 15.97
CA PRO A 33 10.02 -20.98 17.21
C PRO A 33 9.66 -20.04 18.37
N ASP A 34 9.09 -18.87 18.08
CA ASP A 34 8.66 -17.87 19.05
C ASP A 34 7.53 -16.98 18.48
N GLU A 35 6.97 -16.15 19.36
CA GLU A 35 5.85 -15.25 19.08
C GLU A 35 6.21 -14.12 18.10
N ASP A 36 7.44 -13.61 18.11
CA ASP A 36 7.87 -12.55 17.20
C ASP A 36 7.95 -13.07 15.77
N ILE A 37 8.56 -14.23 15.59
CA ILE A 37 8.63 -14.91 14.29
C ILE A 37 7.23 -15.33 13.84
N ARG A 38 6.40 -15.85 14.74
CA ARG A 38 5.01 -16.18 14.41
C ARG A 38 4.27 -14.96 13.86
N ARG A 39 4.31 -13.82 14.57
CA ARG A 39 3.64 -12.59 14.12
C ARG A 39 4.19 -12.05 12.79
N ASN A 40 5.48 -12.22 12.52
CA ASN A 40 6.05 -11.87 11.21
C ASN A 40 5.52 -12.78 10.09
N HIS A 41 5.32 -14.08 10.37
CA HIS A 41 4.66 -14.98 9.43
C HIS A 41 3.17 -14.67 9.27
N GLU A 42 2.49 -14.28 10.33
CA GLU A 42 1.09 -13.81 10.30
C GLU A 42 0.95 -12.54 9.45
N LEU A 43 1.89 -11.59 9.54
CA LEU A 43 1.96 -10.44 8.65
C LEU A 43 2.08 -10.87 7.19
N GLY A 44 2.99 -11.80 6.87
CA GLY A 44 3.12 -12.37 5.53
C GLY A 44 1.83 -13.05 5.05
N TYR A 45 1.20 -13.85 5.91
CA TYR A 45 -0.07 -14.51 5.62
C TYR A 45 -1.20 -13.52 5.33
N SER A 46 -1.19 -12.35 5.98
CA SER A 46 -2.20 -11.31 5.75
C SER A 46 -2.26 -10.83 4.30
N TYR A 47 -1.13 -10.78 3.58
CA TYR A 47 -1.10 -10.44 2.15
C TYR A 47 -1.89 -11.44 1.31
N VAL A 48 -1.76 -12.74 1.63
CA VAL A 48 -2.52 -13.80 0.94
C VAL A 48 -4.01 -13.68 1.24
N LEU A 49 -4.38 -13.37 2.48
CA LEU A 49 -5.77 -13.15 2.88
C LEU A 49 -6.38 -11.96 2.15
N ILE A 50 -5.66 -10.84 2.04
CA ILE A 50 -6.09 -9.67 1.28
C ILE A 50 -6.30 -10.02 -0.20
N ALA A 51 -5.34 -10.72 -0.83
CA ALA A 51 -5.45 -11.14 -2.23
C ALA A 51 -6.64 -12.07 -2.48
N ARG A 52 -6.98 -12.92 -1.50
CA ARG A 52 -8.18 -13.77 -1.52
C ARG A 52 -9.48 -13.06 -1.13
N LYS A 53 -9.41 -11.79 -0.75
CA LYS A 53 -10.52 -10.98 -0.20
C LYS A 53 -11.11 -11.53 1.10
N ASP A 54 -10.33 -12.31 1.86
CA ASP A 54 -10.68 -12.73 3.22
C ASP A 54 -10.28 -11.65 4.23
N PHE A 55 -10.94 -10.50 4.11
CA PHE A 55 -10.64 -9.32 4.93
C PHE A 55 -10.98 -9.52 6.40
N ALA A 56 -11.96 -10.39 6.71
CA ALA A 56 -12.34 -10.67 8.08
C ALA A 56 -11.21 -11.38 8.83
N GLN A 57 -10.63 -12.42 8.22
CA GLN A 57 -9.50 -13.13 8.82
C GLN A 57 -8.25 -12.24 8.88
N ALA A 58 -7.95 -11.49 7.80
CA ALA A 58 -6.80 -10.58 7.77
C ALA A 58 -6.87 -9.53 8.88
N ARG A 59 -8.04 -8.91 9.07
CA ARG A 59 -8.30 -7.92 10.11
C ARG A 59 -8.07 -8.50 11.50
N GLN A 60 -8.67 -9.65 11.80
CA GLN A 60 -8.53 -10.28 13.10
C GLN A 60 -7.06 -10.53 13.44
N LEU A 61 -6.33 -11.15 12.52
CA LEU A 61 -4.93 -11.52 12.68
C LEU A 61 -4.04 -10.30 12.97
N LEU A 62 -4.18 -9.24 12.17
CA LEU A 62 -3.38 -8.03 12.31
C LEU A 62 -3.79 -7.21 13.55
N GLN A 63 -5.07 -7.23 13.94
CA GLN A 63 -5.55 -6.54 15.14
C GLN A 63 -4.99 -7.19 16.40
N GLU A 64 -4.96 -8.53 16.47
CA GLU A 64 -4.32 -9.26 17.57
C GLU A 64 -2.82 -8.93 17.66
N SER A 65 -2.10 -8.96 16.53
CA SER A 65 -0.68 -8.58 16.46
C SER A 65 -0.42 -7.13 16.87
N TYR A 66 -1.27 -6.20 16.43
CA TYR A 66 -1.17 -4.79 16.80
C TYR A 66 -1.43 -4.57 18.28
N GLN A 67 -2.46 -5.19 18.87
CA GLN A 67 -2.77 -5.03 20.29
C GLN A 67 -1.64 -5.49 21.22
N GLN A 68 -0.86 -6.49 20.79
CA GLN A 68 0.25 -7.03 21.58
C GLN A 68 1.53 -6.21 21.45
N THR A 69 1.73 -5.52 20.32
CA THR A 69 3.02 -4.91 19.97
C THR A 69 2.98 -3.39 19.87
N LEU A 70 1.80 -2.84 19.57
CA LEU A 70 1.60 -1.46 19.14
C LEU A 70 2.48 -1.06 17.94
N SER A 71 2.94 -2.04 17.15
CA SER A 71 3.82 -1.80 16.00
C SER A 71 3.04 -1.18 14.83
N THR A 72 3.61 -0.13 14.26
CA THR A 72 3.03 0.58 13.11
C THR A 72 2.91 -0.29 11.87
N VAL A 73 3.74 -1.33 11.74
CA VAL A 73 3.68 -2.23 10.58
C VAL A 73 2.32 -2.95 10.52
N TYR A 74 1.81 -3.44 11.65
CA TYR A 74 0.49 -4.07 11.69
C TYR A 74 -0.64 -3.05 11.53
N LEU A 75 -0.46 -1.84 12.08
CA LEU A 75 -1.43 -0.76 11.93
C LEU A 75 -1.58 -0.29 10.48
N HIS A 76 -0.45 -0.17 9.78
CA HIS A 76 -0.41 0.14 8.35
C HIS A 76 -1.15 -0.94 7.56
N GLN A 77 -0.81 -2.20 7.79
CA GLN A 77 -1.41 -3.31 7.08
C GLN A 77 -2.92 -3.46 7.38
N LEU A 78 -3.36 -3.13 8.61
CA LEU A 78 -4.80 -3.01 8.92
C LEU A 78 -5.47 -1.93 8.07
N GLY A 79 -4.83 -0.77 7.92
CA GLY A 79 -5.31 0.29 7.02
C GLY A 79 -5.48 -0.21 5.59
N ILE A 80 -4.54 -1.02 5.10
CA ILE A 80 -4.62 -1.66 3.78
C ILE A 80 -5.80 -2.65 3.72
N VAL A 81 -6.01 -3.51 4.74
CA VAL A 81 -7.16 -4.42 4.79
C VAL A 81 -8.48 -3.66 4.70
N GLU A 82 -8.64 -2.58 5.49
CA GLU A 82 -9.87 -1.79 5.47
C GLU A 82 -10.08 -1.07 4.14
N ARG A 83 -9.01 -0.56 3.52
CA ARG A 83 -9.06 0.03 2.19
C ARG A 83 -9.57 -0.97 1.17
N GLU A 84 -8.98 -2.16 1.11
CA GLU A 84 -9.37 -3.21 0.15
C GLU A 84 -10.79 -3.75 0.42
N ALA A 85 -11.23 -3.73 1.68
CA ALA A 85 -12.59 -4.06 2.08
C ALA A 85 -13.62 -2.95 1.75
N GLY A 86 -13.18 -1.76 1.32
CA GLY A 86 -14.03 -0.60 1.06
C GLY A 86 -14.43 0.20 2.30
N ASN A 87 -13.86 -0.12 3.47
CA ASN A 87 -14.11 0.55 4.74
C ASN A 87 -13.22 1.79 4.87
N TYR A 88 -13.37 2.75 3.96
CA TYR A 88 -12.43 3.89 3.83
C TYR A 88 -12.30 4.75 5.09
N ALA A 89 -13.37 4.92 5.85
CA ALA A 89 -13.32 5.65 7.12
C ALA A 89 -12.43 4.94 8.16
N ASP A 90 -12.47 3.60 8.19
CA ASP A 90 -11.68 2.80 9.12
C ASP A 90 -10.22 2.77 8.69
N ALA A 91 -9.97 2.64 7.38
CA ALA A 91 -8.64 2.78 6.80
C ALA A 91 -8.01 4.14 7.14
N MET A 92 -8.77 5.23 6.99
CA MET A 92 -8.31 6.58 7.32
C MET A 92 -7.95 6.71 8.81
N ARG A 93 -8.70 6.06 9.71
CA ARG A 93 -8.37 6.03 11.15
C ARG A 93 -7.05 5.31 11.41
N CYS A 94 -6.79 4.17 10.76
CA CYS A 94 -5.52 3.46 10.88
C CYS A 94 -4.34 4.30 10.43
N PHE A 95 -4.43 4.92 9.24
CA PHE A 95 -3.33 5.76 8.72
C PHE A 95 -3.15 7.05 9.51
N ALA A 96 -4.22 7.65 10.04
CA ALA A 96 -4.10 8.80 10.93
C ALA A 96 -3.37 8.45 12.24
N GLN A 97 -3.68 7.30 12.83
CA GLN A 97 -2.96 6.80 14.02
C GLN A 97 -1.49 6.50 13.71
N GLU A 98 -1.19 5.91 12.56
CA GLU A 98 0.19 5.69 12.13
C GLU A 98 0.92 7.02 11.94
N ARG A 99 0.27 8.03 11.37
CA ARG A 99 0.87 9.35 11.12
C ARG A 99 1.38 10.04 12.38
N GLU A 100 0.71 9.83 13.53
CA GLU A 100 1.06 10.41 14.83
C GLU A 100 2.41 9.90 15.38
N VAL A 101 2.82 8.70 14.98
CA VAL A 101 4.05 8.06 15.46
C VAL A 101 5.18 8.08 14.43
N LEU A 102 4.89 8.43 13.17
CA LEU A 102 5.90 8.64 12.14
C LEU A 102 6.70 9.92 12.41
N THR A 103 8.02 9.75 12.49
CA THR A 103 8.97 10.84 12.74
C THR A 103 9.46 11.46 11.43
N PRO A 104 9.90 12.73 11.44
CA PRO A 104 10.40 13.39 10.24
C PRO A 104 11.52 12.64 9.52
N ASP A 105 12.38 11.90 10.21
CA ASP A 105 13.46 11.10 9.63
C ASP A 105 12.98 9.87 8.85
N ASN A 106 11.75 9.38 9.09
CA ASN A 106 11.16 8.28 8.34
C ASN A 106 10.46 8.76 7.05
N SER A 107 11.22 9.31 6.10
CA SER A 107 10.65 9.88 4.87
C SER A 107 9.88 8.84 4.03
N PHE A 108 10.33 7.58 4.00
CA PHE A 108 9.61 6.50 3.31
C PHE A 108 8.24 6.22 3.93
N GLY A 109 8.18 6.03 5.26
CA GLY A 109 6.93 5.79 5.96
C GLY A 109 5.96 6.97 5.86
N LEU A 110 6.48 8.20 5.92
CA LEU A 110 5.69 9.42 5.73
C LEU A 110 5.07 9.51 4.33
N ALA A 111 5.85 9.21 3.30
CA ALA A 111 5.40 9.23 1.92
C ALA A 111 4.31 8.16 1.68
N ALA A 112 4.57 6.91 2.09
CA ALA A 112 3.61 5.82 1.95
C ALA A 112 2.28 6.12 2.68
N ASN A 113 2.36 6.58 3.93
CA ASN A 113 1.18 6.97 4.71
C ASN A 113 0.40 8.11 4.05
N ALA A 114 1.09 9.15 3.57
CA ALA A 114 0.44 10.27 2.88
C ALA A 114 -0.21 9.86 1.55
N HIS A 115 0.40 8.96 0.78
CA HIS A 115 -0.21 8.38 -0.41
C HIS A 115 -1.55 7.69 -0.08
N GLU A 116 -1.54 6.82 0.95
CA GLU A 116 -2.74 6.10 1.38
C GLU A 116 -3.87 7.05 1.79
N MET A 117 -3.56 8.04 2.62
CA MET A 117 -4.53 9.05 3.04
C MET A 117 -5.09 9.84 1.84
N GLY A 118 -4.24 10.23 0.89
CA GLY A 118 -4.66 10.98 -0.30
C GLY A 118 -5.58 10.17 -1.20
N MET A 119 -5.23 8.92 -1.47
CA MET A 119 -6.07 8.03 -2.28
C MET A 119 -7.40 7.71 -1.57
N LEU A 120 -7.41 7.55 -0.24
CA LEU A 120 -8.65 7.39 0.52
C LEU A 120 -9.53 8.64 0.47
N ALA A 121 -8.95 9.83 0.68
CA ALA A 121 -9.68 11.09 0.56
C ALA A 121 -10.31 11.24 -0.82
N PHE A 122 -9.59 10.89 -1.88
CA PHE A 122 -10.12 10.91 -3.24
C PHE A 122 -11.29 9.94 -3.41
N LYS A 123 -11.16 8.69 -2.93
CA LYS A 123 -12.25 7.70 -2.96
C LYS A 123 -13.48 8.11 -2.14
N MET A 124 -13.30 8.93 -1.12
CA MET A 124 -14.37 9.50 -0.29
C MET A 124 -14.97 10.80 -0.88
N GLY A 125 -14.54 11.24 -2.05
CA GLY A 125 -15.04 12.45 -2.70
C GLY A 125 -14.55 13.75 -2.07
N GLN A 126 -13.33 13.73 -1.51
CA GLN A 126 -12.68 14.88 -0.86
C GLN A 126 -11.43 15.30 -1.66
N PRO A 127 -11.60 15.86 -2.87
CA PRO A 127 -10.47 16.12 -3.77
C PRO A 127 -9.46 17.13 -3.21
N GLU A 128 -9.89 18.15 -2.47
CA GLU A 128 -8.97 19.14 -1.89
C GLU A 128 -8.04 18.50 -0.84
N SER A 129 -8.61 17.65 0.02
CA SER A 129 -7.82 16.89 1.00
C SER A 129 -6.91 15.87 0.32
N ALA A 130 -7.38 15.24 -0.77
CA ALA A 130 -6.59 14.31 -1.55
C ALA A 130 -5.34 15.00 -2.16
N VAL A 131 -5.49 16.22 -2.68
CA VAL A 131 -4.36 17.03 -3.19
C VAL A 131 -3.37 17.33 -2.07
N GLU A 132 -3.82 17.80 -0.90
CA GLU A 132 -2.91 18.10 0.23
C GLU A 132 -2.06 16.88 0.61
N HIS A 133 -2.69 15.70 0.69
CA HIS A 133 -2.00 14.46 1.00
C HIS A 133 -1.07 14.00 -0.11
N ALA A 134 -1.47 14.12 -1.37
CA ALA A 134 -0.61 13.75 -2.51
C ALA A 134 0.61 14.69 -2.64
N GLU A 135 0.46 15.98 -2.36
CA GLU A 135 1.57 16.94 -2.34
C GLU A 135 2.55 16.65 -1.19
N ARG A 136 2.03 16.31 0.01
CA ARG A 136 2.87 15.86 1.13
C ARG A 136 3.64 14.58 0.79
N CYS A 137 2.95 13.60 0.20
CA CYS A 137 3.57 12.38 -0.28
C CYS A 137 4.71 12.68 -1.26
N LEU A 138 4.51 13.61 -2.19
CA LEU A 138 5.53 14.00 -3.15
C LEU A 138 6.76 14.65 -2.48
N VAL A 139 6.54 15.50 -1.48
CA VAL A 139 7.63 16.12 -0.70
C VAL A 139 8.45 15.06 0.04
N ASP A 140 7.78 14.16 0.75
CA ASP A 140 8.44 13.13 1.56
C ASP A 140 9.12 12.06 0.68
N ALA A 141 8.51 11.67 -0.44
CA ALA A 141 9.11 10.74 -1.40
C ALA A 141 10.40 11.30 -2.01
N ARG A 142 10.39 12.57 -2.45
CA ARG A 142 11.59 13.24 -2.97
C ARG A 142 12.69 13.35 -1.93
N ARG A 143 12.32 13.65 -0.68
CA ARG A 143 13.27 13.69 0.43
C ARG A 143 13.90 12.33 0.70
N GLY A 144 13.12 11.26 0.60
CA GLY A 144 13.58 9.87 0.73
C GLY A 144 14.26 9.31 -0.53
N GLN A 145 14.27 10.06 -1.64
CA GLN A 145 14.69 9.57 -2.96
C GLN A 145 13.91 8.31 -3.41
N ASP A 146 12.63 8.24 -3.03
CA ASP A 146 11.70 7.17 -3.38
C ASP A 146 10.97 7.49 -4.69
N ALA A 147 11.59 7.12 -5.81
CA ALA A 147 11.03 7.39 -7.14
C ALA A 147 9.70 6.65 -7.38
N PHE A 148 9.50 5.49 -6.77
CA PHE A 148 8.26 4.72 -6.92
C PHE A 148 7.10 5.45 -6.23
N THR A 149 7.28 5.85 -4.98
CA THR A 149 6.24 6.59 -4.25
C THR A 149 6.02 8.00 -4.82
N GLU A 150 7.07 8.65 -5.35
CA GLU A 150 6.92 9.89 -6.13
C GLU A 150 6.02 9.68 -7.36
N GLY A 151 6.25 8.62 -8.14
CA GLY A 151 5.40 8.27 -9.28
C GLY A 151 3.95 8.02 -8.87
N CYS A 152 3.72 7.32 -7.77
CA CYS A 152 2.38 7.08 -7.23
C CYS A 152 1.67 8.38 -6.81
N ALA A 153 2.36 9.30 -6.15
CA ALA A 153 1.83 10.60 -5.77
C ALA A 153 1.44 11.46 -7.00
N LEU A 154 2.31 11.48 -8.01
CA LEU A 154 2.07 12.21 -9.26
C LEU A 154 0.91 11.59 -10.04
N ARG A 155 0.81 10.26 -10.08
CA ARG A 155 -0.34 9.57 -10.68
C ARG A 155 -1.64 9.94 -9.97
N LEU A 156 -1.65 9.96 -8.64
CA LEU A 156 -2.83 10.38 -7.86
C LEU A 156 -3.24 11.83 -8.15
N LEU A 157 -2.27 12.76 -8.23
CA LEU A 157 -2.56 14.15 -8.64
C LEU A 157 -3.15 14.22 -10.06
N GLY A 158 -2.67 13.38 -10.96
CA GLY A 158 -3.24 13.24 -12.31
C GLY A 158 -4.67 12.72 -12.30
N ASP A 159 -4.95 11.68 -11.49
CA ASP A 159 -6.29 11.10 -11.32
C ASP A 159 -7.28 12.15 -10.76
N ILE A 160 -6.83 12.96 -9.79
CA ILE A 160 -7.64 14.05 -9.19
C ILE A 160 -7.93 15.15 -10.23
N ALA A 161 -6.90 15.61 -10.96
CA ALA A 161 -7.05 16.65 -11.98
C ALA A 161 -7.97 16.19 -13.13
N ALA A 162 -7.85 14.93 -13.56
CA ALA A 162 -8.71 14.36 -14.60
C ALA A 162 -10.18 14.32 -14.15
N ALA A 163 -10.45 13.89 -12.92
CA ALA A 163 -11.80 13.90 -12.35
C ALA A 163 -12.38 15.32 -12.20
N GLY A 164 -11.53 16.33 -12.01
CA GLY A 164 -11.90 17.75 -12.01
C GLY A 164 -12.08 18.37 -13.40
N GLY A 165 -11.80 17.64 -14.49
CA GLY A 165 -11.84 18.14 -15.86
C GLY A 165 -10.61 18.96 -16.29
N GLU A 166 -9.56 18.99 -15.47
CA GLU A 166 -8.31 19.70 -15.75
C GLU A 166 -7.35 18.83 -16.57
N LEU A 167 -7.77 18.45 -17.79
CA LEU A 167 -7.10 17.43 -18.61
C LEU A 167 -5.62 17.75 -18.92
N GLU A 168 -5.30 19.02 -19.17
CA GLU A 168 -3.92 19.46 -19.40
C GLU A 168 -3.03 19.29 -18.15
N GLN A 169 -3.59 19.55 -16.98
CA GLN A 169 -2.88 19.38 -15.71
C GLN A 169 -2.72 17.89 -15.38
N ALA A 170 -3.76 17.09 -15.62
CA ALA A 170 -3.71 15.64 -15.50
C ALA A 170 -2.61 15.04 -16.38
N ARG A 171 -2.52 15.46 -17.65
CA ARG A 171 -1.48 15.01 -18.59
C ARG A 171 -0.07 15.32 -18.08
N LYS A 172 0.17 16.52 -17.54
CA LYS A 172 1.46 16.90 -16.96
C LYS A 172 1.84 16.02 -15.77
N HIS A 173 0.87 15.76 -14.89
CA HIS A 173 1.08 14.89 -13.73
C HIS A 173 1.39 13.45 -14.14
N TYR A 174 0.67 12.91 -15.13
CA TYR A 174 0.96 11.58 -15.67
C TYR A 174 2.34 11.52 -16.34
N GLN A 175 2.73 12.51 -17.14
CA GLN A 175 4.09 12.54 -17.72
C GLN A 175 5.19 12.57 -16.67
N ALA A 176 4.98 13.32 -15.58
CA ALA A 176 5.91 13.34 -14.46
C ALA A 176 5.94 11.99 -13.70
N ALA A 177 4.79 11.34 -13.53
CA ALA A 177 4.69 10.02 -12.92
C ALA A 177 5.44 8.95 -13.74
N GLU A 178 5.26 8.96 -15.06
CA GLU A 178 5.98 8.08 -16.00
C GLU A 178 7.50 8.28 -15.87
N ALA A 179 7.97 9.53 -15.87
CA ALA A 179 9.38 9.84 -15.72
C ALA A 179 9.97 9.33 -14.38
N ALA A 180 9.20 9.40 -13.30
CA ALA A 180 9.60 8.84 -12.00
C ALA A 180 9.67 7.30 -12.06
N PHE A 181 8.67 6.63 -12.64
CA PHE A 181 8.63 5.17 -12.76
C PHE A 181 9.68 4.58 -13.71
N VAL A 182 10.13 5.30 -14.73
CA VAL A 182 11.21 4.83 -15.64
C VAL A 182 12.53 4.54 -14.89
N SER A 183 12.73 5.18 -13.73
CA SER A 183 13.90 4.89 -12.87
C SER A 183 13.73 3.63 -12.02
N VAL A 184 12.58 2.95 -12.09
CA VAL A 184 12.20 1.77 -11.30
C VAL A 184 12.05 0.55 -12.23
N PRO A 185 12.40 -0.68 -11.79
CA PRO A 185 12.23 -1.90 -12.58
C PRO A 185 10.78 -2.34 -12.87
N ASP A 186 9.77 -1.53 -12.55
CA ASP A 186 8.35 -1.88 -12.66
C ASP A 186 7.72 -1.30 -13.93
N GLU A 187 7.64 -2.13 -14.98
CA GLU A 187 7.03 -1.74 -16.25
C GLU A 187 5.50 -1.56 -16.15
N SER A 188 4.85 -2.16 -15.15
CA SER A 188 3.40 -2.10 -15.01
C SER A 188 2.92 -0.70 -14.62
N ALA A 189 3.67 -0.03 -13.73
CA ALA A 189 3.37 1.33 -13.29
C ALA A 189 3.44 2.35 -14.45
N VAL A 190 4.40 2.18 -15.37
CA VAL A 190 4.51 3.01 -16.59
C VAL A 190 3.31 2.78 -17.50
N GLN A 191 2.96 1.52 -17.78
CA GLN A 191 1.82 1.17 -18.64
C GLN A 191 0.50 1.73 -18.08
N GLU A 192 0.31 1.63 -16.77
CA GLU A 192 -0.86 2.18 -16.07
C GLU A 192 -1.05 3.69 -16.26
N VAL A 193 0.05 4.44 -16.23
CA VAL A 193 0.04 5.89 -16.44
C VAL A 193 -0.21 6.23 -17.91
N GLN A 194 0.38 5.47 -18.84
CA GLN A 194 0.15 5.65 -20.27
C GLN A 194 -1.31 5.40 -20.66
N ILE A 195 -1.94 4.36 -20.11
CA ILE A 195 -3.37 4.07 -20.31
C ILE A 195 -4.22 5.25 -19.83
N ARG A 196 -3.96 5.77 -18.64
CA ARG A 196 -4.68 6.94 -18.10
C ARG A 196 -4.50 8.18 -18.99
N MET A 197 -3.28 8.40 -19.48
CA MET A 197 -2.97 9.54 -20.34
C MET A 197 -3.68 9.47 -21.70
N GLN A 198 -3.83 8.26 -22.27
CA GLN A 198 -4.61 8.02 -23.48
C GLN A 198 -6.11 8.21 -23.27
N ALA A 199 -6.61 7.99 -22.05
CA ALA A 199 -8.01 8.18 -21.70
C ALA A 199 -8.41 9.66 -21.47
N LEU A 200 -7.46 10.61 -21.57
CA LEU A 200 -7.73 12.04 -21.47
C LEU A 200 -8.20 12.68 -22.79
N ASP A 201 -8.13 11.95 -23.91
CA ASP A 201 -8.50 12.39 -25.26
C ASP A 201 -9.99 12.14 -25.56
#